data_AF-A0A3A5AMU2-F1
#
_entry.id   AF-A0A3A5AMU2-F1
#
_cell.length_a   1.000
_cell.length_b   1.000
_cell.length_c   1.000
_cell.angle_alpha   90.00
_cell.angle_beta   90.00
_cell.angle_gamma   90.00
#
_symmetry.space_group_name_H-M   'P 1'
#
loop_
_entity.id
_entity.type
_entity.pdbx_description
1 polymer ?
#
loop_
_entity_poly.entity_id
_entity_poly.type
_entity_poly.pdbx_seq_one_letter_code
_entity_poly.pdbx_strand_id
1 'polypeptide(L)'
;MQKSKIIWFTLAGMLAGYLLVHPFAMLAYFLGPQQAQAPLDFSIWGHQVHLAFSAEMLAMGGAFAFMGGVAGLGLGLWYVQKERWVAENLESQRRLVALETLKELMVTLAHHIRNANMVIGGFSSRLIKQAPGPEAQHRLEMIRQASREIDAVIDSLESLTEIEHARYTGAWETKMIDLKKELAARLQAAAGLKETLEDEPQERG
;
A
#
# COMPACT_ATOMS: atom_id res chain seq x y z
N MET A 1 -7.52 -6.62 -22.14
CA MET A 1 -8.80 -5.93 -21.84
C MET A 1 -8.71 -4.40 -21.80
N GLN A 2 -7.68 -3.77 -21.22
CA GLN A 2 -7.62 -2.30 -21.07
C GLN A 2 -7.71 -1.51 -22.40
N LYS A 3 -7.03 -1.97 -23.46
CA LYS A 3 -7.11 -1.34 -24.79
C LYS A 3 -8.54 -1.30 -25.34
N SER A 4 -9.32 -2.35 -25.09
CA SER A 4 -10.72 -2.43 -25.54
C SER A 4 -11.60 -1.37 -24.87
N LYS A 5 -11.42 -1.13 -23.56
CA LYS A 5 -12.16 -0.07 -22.84
C LYS A 5 -11.89 1.31 -23.45
N ILE A 6 -10.62 1.63 -23.72
CA ILE A 6 -10.24 2.94 -24.29
C ILE A 6 -10.85 3.13 -25.68
N ILE A 7 -10.83 2.10 -26.52
CA ILE A 7 -11.46 2.13 -27.85
C ILE A 7 -12.97 2.38 -27.71
N TRP A 8 -13.65 1.69 -26.79
CA TRP A 8 -15.07 1.90 -26.53
C TRP A 8 -15.39 3.32 -26.07
N PHE A 9 -14.62 3.90 -25.15
CA PHE A 9 -14.82 5.29 -24.71
C PHE A 9 -14.58 6.30 -25.84
N THR A 10 -13.58 6.05 -26.70
CA THR A 10 -13.30 6.92 -27.86
C THR A 10 -14.47 6.86 -28.86
N LEU A 11 -14.94 5.66 -29.21
CA LEU A 11 -16.09 5.48 -30.11
C LEU A 11 -17.37 6.08 -29.52
N ALA A 12 -17.64 5.86 -28.24
CA ALA A 12 -18.78 6.44 -27.55
C ALA A 12 -18.70 7.98 -27.53
N GLY A 13 -17.51 8.53 -27.32
CA GLY A 13 -17.25 9.96 -27.39
C GLY A 13 -17.48 10.54 -28.79
N MET A 14 -17.01 9.85 -29.84
CA MET A 14 -17.28 10.25 -31.22
C MET A 14 -18.78 10.26 -31.53
N LEU A 15 -19.49 9.20 -31.13
CA LEU A 15 -20.93 9.05 -31.34
C LEU A 15 -21.71 10.13 -30.57
N ALA A 16 -21.36 10.39 -29.31
CA ALA A 16 -21.96 11.44 -28.50
C ALA A 16 -21.68 12.84 -29.08
N GLY A 17 -20.45 13.09 -29.53
CA GLY A 17 -20.08 14.35 -30.19
C GLY A 17 -20.92 14.60 -31.44
N TYR A 18 -21.09 13.59 -32.28
CA TYR A 18 -21.84 13.68 -33.52
C TYR A 18 -23.36 13.73 -33.33
N LEU A 19 -23.92 12.87 -32.47
CA LEU A 19 -25.37 12.73 -32.33
C LEU A 19 -25.99 13.69 -31.31
N LEU A 20 -25.23 14.10 -30.29
CA LEU A 20 -25.76 14.94 -29.20
C LEU A 20 -25.21 16.36 -29.27
N VAL A 21 -23.89 16.52 -29.28
CA VAL A 21 -23.26 17.84 -29.17
C VAL A 21 -23.48 18.66 -30.44
N HIS A 22 -23.36 18.05 -31.61
CA HIS A 22 -23.51 18.76 -32.89
C HIS A 22 -24.92 19.34 -33.13
N PRO A 23 -26.04 18.58 -33.01
CA PRO A 23 -27.38 19.16 -33.15
C PRO A 23 -27.68 20.23 -32.10
N PHE A 24 -27.16 20.04 -30.88
CA PHE A 24 -27.30 21.04 -29.82
C PHE A 24 -26.56 22.34 -30.14
N ALA A 25 -25.33 22.26 -30.67
CA ALA A 25 -24.56 23.43 -31.09
C ALA A 25 -25.26 24.19 -32.23
N MET A 26 -25.85 23.47 -33.18
CA MET A 26 -26.65 24.07 -34.27
C MET A 26 -27.89 24.78 -33.75
N LEU A 27 -28.60 24.16 -32.80
CA LEU A 27 -29.75 24.79 -32.14
C LEU A 27 -29.33 26.07 -31.39
N ALA A 28 -28.23 26.02 -30.65
CA ALA A 28 -27.71 27.18 -29.92
C ALA A 28 -27.27 28.30 -30.87
N TYR A 29 -26.66 27.95 -32.00
CA TYR A 29 -26.31 28.91 -33.05
C TYR A 29 -27.54 29.59 -33.64
N PHE A 30 -28.60 28.82 -33.93
CA PHE A 30 -29.89 29.32 -34.42
C PHE A 30 -30.56 30.28 -33.43
N LEU A 31 -30.54 29.93 -32.13
CA LEU A 31 -31.08 30.77 -31.05
C LEU A 31 -30.21 32.01 -30.73
N GLY A 32 -29.12 32.22 -31.46
CA GLY A 32 -28.27 33.39 -31.31
C GLY A 32 -29.01 34.71 -31.55
N PRO A 33 -28.39 35.85 -31.19
CA PRO A 33 -29.03 37.17 -31.14
C PRO A 33 -29.62 37.68 -32.45
N GLN A 34 -29.36 37.02 -33.58
CA GLN A 34 -29.94 37.36 -34.88
C GLN A 34 -31.43 36.98 -35.03
N GLN A 35 -32.00 36.17 -34.13
CA GLN A 35 -33.39 35.66 -34.24
C GLN A 35 -34.21 35.79 -32.95
N ALA A 36 -33.98 36.87 -32.17
CA ALA A 36 -34.67 37.10 -30.89
C ALA A 36 -36.22 37.18 -30.94
N GLN A 37 -36.83 37.12 -32.12
CA GLN A 37 -38.29 37.22 -32.31
C GLN A 37 -38.94 35.94 -32.87
N ALA A 38 -38.19 34.84 -33.03
CA ALA A 38 -38.76 33.59 -33.53
C ALA A 38 -39.61 32.87 -32.45
N PRO A 39 -40.83 32.40 -32.77
CA PRO A 39 -41.65 31.65 -31.82
C PRO A 39 -40.98 30.30 -31.49
N LEU A 40 -40.87 29.96 -30.20
CA LEU A 40 -40.34 28.68 -29.72
C LEU A 40 -41.38 27.57 -29.88
N ASP A 41 -41.58 27.10 -31.11
CA ASP A 41 -42.40 25.92 -31.39
C ASP A 41 -41.54 24.63 -31.44
N PHE A 42 -42.03 23.55 -30.85
CA PHE A 42 -41.39 22.23 -30.89
C PHE A 42 -41.27 21.67 -32.32
N SER A 43 -42.12 22.13 -33.25
CA SER A 43 -42.02 21.78 -34.67
C SER A 43 -40.70 22.25 -35.30
N ILE A 44 -40.18 23.39 -34.86
CA ILE A 44 -38.92 23.97 -35.32
C ILE A 44 -37.74 23.10 -34.88
N TRP A 45 -37.82 22.50 -33.69
CA TRP A 45 -36.75 21.65 -33.16
C TRP A 45 -36.49 20.43 -34.06
N GLY A 46 -37.54 19.73 -34.48
CA GLY A 46 -37.40 18.58 -35.38
C GLY A 46 -36.80 18.97 -36.74
N HIS A 47 -37.21 20.12 -37.29
CA HIS A 47 -36.67 20.61 -38.56
C HIS A 47 -35.19 20.99 -38.45
N GLN A 48 -34.79 21.66 -37.37
CA GLN A 48 -33.39 22.04 -37.13
C GLN A 48 -32.49 20.84 -36.89
N VAL A 49 -32.97 19.82 -36.16
CA VAL A 49 -32.23 18.56 -35.99
C VAL A 49 -32.02 17.87 -37.34
N HIS A 50 -33.02 17.85 -38.23
CA HIS A 50 -32.86 17.29 -39.57
C HIS A 50 -31.86 18.09 -40.42
N LEU A 51 -31.87 19.42 -40.35
CA LEU A 51 -30.91 20.29 -41.03
C LEU A 51 -29.47 20.08 -40.53
N ALA A 52 -29.30 19.79 -39.24
CA ALA A 52 -28.00 19.46 -38.67
C ALA A 52 -27.38 18.18 -39.28
N PHE A 53 -28.17 17.27 -39.86
CA PHE A 53 -27.67 16.07 -40.53
C PHE A 53 -27.66 16.17 -42.06
N SER A 54 -27.81 17.38 -42.61
CA SER A 54 -27.69 17.61 -44.06
C SER A 54 -26.26 17.33 -44.55
N ALA A 55 -26.13 16.97 -45.83
CA ALA A 55 -24.84 16.66 -46.45
C ALA A 55 -23.83 17.82 -46.34
N GLU A 56 -24.32 19.06 -46.36
CA GLU A 56 -23.52 20.29 -46.23
C GLU A 56 -22.91 20.44 -44.83
N MET A 57 -23.55 19.88 -43.80
CA MET A 57 -23.11 19.96 -42.39
C MET A 57 -22.23 18.77 -41.97
N LEU A 58 -22.00 17.78 -42.85
CA LEU A 58 -21.18 16.60 -42.53
C LEU A 58 -19.75 16.96 -42.13
N ALA A 59 -19.16 17.97 -42.76
CA ALA A 59 -17.80 18.41 -42.42
C ALA A 59 -17.72 18.95 -40.98
N MET A 60 -18.72 19.73 -40.56
CA MET A 60 -18.81 20.28 -39.20
C MET A 60 -19.13 19.17 -38.19
N GLY A 61 -20.07 18.29 -38.50
CA GLY A 61 -20.37 17.11 -37.69
C GLY A 61 -19.14 16.21 -37.50
N GLY A 62 -18.33 16.03 -38.55
CA GLY A 62 -17.04 15.33 -38.47
C GLY A 62 -16.08 15.95 -37.46
N ALA A 63 -16.01 17.28 -37.39
CA ALA A 63 -15.19 17.98 -36.38
C ALA A 63 -15.70 17.73 -34.95
N PHE A 64 -17.02 17.74 -34.72
CA PHE A 64 -17.60 17.40 -33.42
C PHE A 64 -17.39 15.94 -33.04
N ALA A 65 -17.51 15.02 -34.00
CA ALA A 65 -17.19 13.60 -33.80
C ALA A 65 -15.73 13.44 -33.37
N PHE A 66 -14.80 14.10 -34.08
CA PHE A 66 -13.38 14.06 -33.74
C PHE A 66 -13.11 14.60 -32.33
N MET A 67 -13.63 15.79 -32.01
CA MET A 67 -13.49 16.39 -30.66
C MET A 67 -14.09 15.50 -29.58
N GLY A 68 -15.28 14.93 -29.82
CA GLY A 68 -15.91 13.96 -28.93
C GLY A 68 -15.05 12.71 -28.73
N GLY A 69 -14.40 12.22 -29.79
CA GLY A 69 -13.43 11.13 -29.73
C GLY A 69 -12.22 11.44 -28.86
N VAL A 70 -11.63 12.64 -29.01
CA VAL A 70 -10.51 13.09 -28.16
C VAL A 70 -10.92 13.19 -26.69
N ALA A 71 -12.11 13.75 -26.41
CA ALA A 71 -12.65 13.82 -25.04
C ALA A 71 -12.90 12.41 -24.47
N GLY A 72 -13.48 11.50 -25.28
CA GLY A 72 -13.70 10.11 -24.92
C GLY A 72 -12.40 9.36 -24.63
N LEU A 73 -11.35 9.58 -25.44
CA LEU A 73 -10.01 9.03 -25.22
C LEU A 73 -9.44 9.49 -23.87
N GLY A 74 -9.53 10.79 -23.57
CA GLY A 74 -9.08 11.36 -22.29
C GLY A 74 -9.81 10.74 -21.09
N LEU A 75 -11.14 10.63 -21.16
CA LEU A 75 -11.94 9.97 -20.13
C LEU A 75 -11.59 8.48 -19.98
N GLY A 76 -11.39 7.78 -21.09
CA GLY A 76 -10.99 6.37 -21.09
C GLY A 76 -9.63 6.14 -20.44
N LEU A 77 -8.64 6.99 -20.73
CA LEU A 77 -7.33 6.96 -20.08
C LEU A 77 -7.45 7.26 -18.58
N TRP A 78 -8.20 8.29 -18.21
CA TRP A 78 -8.44 8.64 -16.80
C TRP A 78 -9.11 7.49 -16.04
N TYR A 79 -10.11 6.84 -16.65
CA TYR A 79 -10.81 5.70 -16.05
C TYR A 79 -9.87 4.50 -15.83
N VAL A 80 -9.05 4.14 -16.83
CA VAL A 80 -8.07 3.06 -16.70
C VAL A 80 -7.02 3.39 -15.64
N GLN A 81 -6.56 4.65 -15.56
CA GLN A 81 -5.63 5.07 -14.52
C GLN A 81 -6.29 4.95 -13.14
N LYS A 82 -7.53 5.41 -12.98
CA LYS A 82 -8.28 5.30 -11.73
C LYS A 82 -8.43 3.85 -11.27
N GLU A 83 -8.75 2.92 -12.17
CA GLU A 83 -8.81 1.49 -11.84
C GLU A 83 -7.48 0.96 -11.30
N ARG A 84 -6.34 1.36 -11.89
CA ARG A 84 -5.01 0.97 -11.41
C ARG A 84 -4.71 1.51 -10.02
N TRP A 85 -4.98 2.80 -9.80
CA TRP A 85 -4.79 3.43 -8.49
C TRP A 85 -5.61 2.74 -7.40
N VAL A 86 -6.88 2.41 -7.68
CA VAL A 86 -7.72 1.70 -6.71
C VAL A 86 -7.19 0.29 -6.43
N ALA A 87 -6.76 -0.43 -7.46
CA ALA A 87 -6.20 -1.78 -7.30
C ALA A 87 -4.90 -1.78 -6.47
N GLU A 88 -3.99 -0.86 -6.76
CA GLU A 88 -2.74 -0.69 -6.01
C GLU A 88 -3.01 -0.28 -4.56
N ASN A 89 -3.97 0.62 -4.33
CA ASN A 89 -4.32 1.06 -2.99
C ASN A 89 -4.95 -0.08 -2.17
N LEU A 90 -5.79 -0.92 -2.79
CA LEU A 90 -6.35 -2.11 -2.15
C LEU A 90 -5.26 -3.13 -1.79
N GLU A 91 -4.29 -3.35 -2.68
CA GLU A 91 -3.17 -4.24 -2.41
C GLU A 91 -2.29 -3.70 -1.27
N SER A 92 -2.01 -2.40 -1.27
CA SER A 92 -1.28 -1.72 -0.19
C SER A 92 -2.01 -1.88 1.15
N GLN A 93 -3.32 -1.63 1.20
CA GLN A 93 -4.13 -1.84 2.40
C GLN A 93 -4.08 -3.28 2.90
N ARG A 94 -4.15 -4.28 2.02
CA ARG A 94 -4.03 -5.69 2.41
C ARG A 94 -2.66 -6.00 3.00
N ARG A 95 -1.58 -5.45 2.44
CA ARG A 95 -0.23 -5.61 2.97
C ARG A 95 -0.10 -4.98 4.34
N LEU A 96 -0.64 -3.77 4.54
CA LEU A 96 -0.64 -3.09 5.84
C LEU A 96 -1.39 -3.89 6.90
N VAL A 97 -2.59 -4.38 6.58
CA VAL A 97 -3.37 -5.22 7.51
C VAL A 97 -2.61 -6.50 7.85
N ALA A 98 -1.99 -7.16 6.86
CA ALA A 98 -1.21 -8.37 7.09
C ALA A 98 0.02 -8.10 8.00
N LEU A 99 0.70 -6.97 7.82
CA LEU A 99 1.82 -6.57 8.67
C LEU A 99 1.37 -6.28 10.10
N GLU A 100 0.25 -5.57 10.27
CA GLU A 100 -0.31 -5.30 11.60
C GLU A 100 -0.71 -6.59 12.32
N THR A 101 -1.36 -7.53 11.62
CA THR A 101 -1.69 -8.83 12.18
C THR A 101 -0.43 -9.63 12.54
N LEU A 102 0.60 -9.65 11.68
CA LEU A 102 1.86 -10.32 11.98
C LEU A 102 2.51 -9.75 13.24
N LYS A 103 2.45 -8.43 13.41
CA LYS A 103 2.98 -7.74 14.57
C LYS A 103 2.23 -8.10 15.85
N GLU A 104 0.91 -8.07 15.85
CA GLU A 104 0.11 -8.49 17.01
C GLU A 104 0.41 -9.95 17.41
N LEU A 105 0.55 -10.83 16.40
CA LEU A 105 0.96 -12.22 16.62
C LEU A 105 2.37 -12.32 17.19
N MET A 106 3.33 -11.50 16.72
CA MET A 106 4.69 -11.48 17.26
C MET A 106 4.72 -11.07 18.73
N VAL A 107 3.97 -10.04 19.14
CA VAL A 107 3.88 -9.61 20.55
C VAL A 107 3.27 -10.72 21.41
N THR A 108 2.19 -11.34 20.93
CA THR A 108 1.53 -12.45 21.63
C THR A 108 2.45 -13.65 21.78
N LEU A 109 3.17 -14.00 20.71
CA LEU A 109 4.12 -15.10 20.70
C LEU A 109 5.32 -14.81 21.62
N ALA A 110 5.88 -13.61 21.56
CA ALA A 110 6.94 -13.13 22.44
C ALA A 110 6.55 -13.30 23.91
N HIS A 111 5.33 -12.90 24.28
CA HIS A 111 4.81 -13.10 25.62
C HIS A 111 4.77 -14.58 26.03
N HIS A 112 4.23 -15.45 25.18
CA HIS A 112 4.17 -16.89 25.49
C HIS A 112 5.55 -17.54 25.59
N ILE A 113 6.48 -17.21 24.68
CA ILE A 113 7.84 -17.73 24.72
C ILE A 113 8.55 -17.23 25.97
N ARG A 114 8.47 -15.93 26.29
CA ARG A 114 9.10 -15.35 27.49
C ARG A 114 8.57 -16.02 28.77
N ASN A 115 7.27 -16.28 28.85
CA ASN A 115 6.68 -17.01 29.98
C ASN A 115 7.25 -18.42 30.13
N ALA A 116 7.30 -19.20 29.05
CA ALA A 116 7.88 -20.54 29.08
C ALA A 116 9.38 -20.50 29.44
N ASN A 117 10.10 -19.51 28.90
CA ASN A 117 11.52 -19.35 29.11
C ASN A 117 11.86 -18.95 30.57
N MET A 118 11.08 -18.05 31.18
CA MET A 118 11.21 -17.72 32.60
C MET A 118 11.04 -18.94 33.51
N VAL A 119 10.12 -19.86 33.17
CA VAL A 119 9.95 -21.12 33.90
C VAL A 119 11.21 -21.99 33.77
N ILE A 120 11.73 -22.19 32.56
CA ILE A 120 12.94 -23.00 32.30
C ILE A 120 14.17 -22.39 33.01
N GLY A 121 14.40 -21.09 32.86
CA GLY A 121 15.49 -20.36 33.50
C GLY A 121 15.39 -20.36 35.03
N GLY A 122 14.18 -20.23 35.57
CA GLY A 122 13.93 -20.29 37.00
C GLY A 122 14.17 -21.68 37.60
N PHE A 123 13.68 -22.74 36.96
CA PHE A 123 13.90 -24.12 37.41
C PHE A 123 15.38 -24.53 37.28
N SER A 124 16.03 -24.23 36.16
CA SER A 124 17.47 -24.51 36.00
C SER A 124 18.30 -23.81 37.07
N SER A 125 18.03 -22.53 37.36
CA SER A 125 18.71 -21.78 38.44
C SER A 125 18.53 -22.41 39.83
N ARG A 126 17.36 -22.97 40.12
CA ARG A 126 17.10 -23.69 41.38
C ARG A 126 17.84 -25.03 41.42
N LEU A 127 17.82 -25.78 40.33
CA LEU A 127 18.47 -27.10 40.22
C LEU A 127 19.99 -27.02 40.29
N ILE A 128 20.61 -25.95 39.76
CA ILE A 128 22.07 -25.73 39.85
C ILE A 128 22.53 -25.75 41.31
N LYS A 129 21.77 -25.11 42.21
CA LYS A 129 22.07 -25.04 43.64
C LYS A 129 21.97 -26.40 44.36
N GLN A 130 21.28 -27.37 43.75
CA GLN A 130 21.00 -28.68 44.33
C GLN A 130 21.70 -29.83 43.59
N ALA A 131 22.46 -29.53 42.53
CA ALA A 131 23.02 -30.55 41.65
C ALA A 131 24.22 -31.27 42.32
N PRO A 132 24.24 -32.62 42.32
CA PRO A 132 25.18 -33.44 43.10
C PRO A 132 26.59 -33.57 42.48
N GLY A 133 26.87 -32.90 41.36
CA GLY A 133 28.19 -32.99 40.71
C GLY A 133 28.44 -31.92 39.64
N PRO A 134 29.71 -31.67 39.31
CA PRO A 134 30.12 -30.59 38.41
C PRO A 134 29.57 -30.76 36.99
N GLU A 135 29.40 -32.00 36.50
CA GLU A 135 28.85 -32.25 35.18
C GLU A 135 27.35 -31.88 35.08
N ALA A 136 26.57 -32.19 36.11
CA ALA A 136 25.15 -31.84 36.16
C ALA A 136 24.96 -30.32 36.26
N GLN A 137 25.81 -29.64 37.03
CA GLN A 137 25.86 -28.17 37.11
C GLN A 137 26.18 -27.57 35.73
N HIS A 138 27.20 -28.09 35.03
CA HIS A 138 27.57 -27.60 33.71
C HIS A 138 26.43 -27.72 32.70
N ARG A 139 25.71 -28.85 32.67
CA ARG A 139 24.53 -29.03 31.79
C ARG A 139 23.41 -28.04 32.10
N LEU A 140 23.14 -27.78 33.38
CA LEU A 140 22.11 -26.82 33.78
C LEU A 140 22.52 -25.37 33.49
N GLU A 141 23.81 -25.06 33.57
CA GLU A 141 24.35 -23.75 33.19
C GLU A 141 24.18 -23.49 31.69
N MET A 142 24.40 -24.50 30.84
CA MET A 142 24.08 -24.40 29.41
C MET A 142 22.60 -24.11 29.15
N ILE A 143 21.68 -24.74 29.90
CA ILE A 143 20.24 -24.47 29.79
C ILE A 143 19.92 -23.04 30.21
N ARG A 144 20.54 -22.55 31.29
CA ARG A 144 20.37 -21.17 31.76
C ARG A 144 20.89 -20.17 30.73
N GLN A 145 22.03 -20.46 30.11
CA GLN A 145 22.61 -19.63 29.07
C GLN A 145 21.72 -19.58 27.82
N ALA A 146 21.25 -20.73 27.34
CA ALA A 146 20.31 -20.80 26.22
C ALA A 146 19.01 -20.03 26.52
N SER A 147 18.53 -20.08 27.77
CA SER A 147 17.37 -19.30 28.21
C SER A 147 17.62 -17.79 28.09
N ARG A 148 18.78 -17.29 28.51
CA ARG A 148 19.14 -15.87 28.34
C ARG A 148 19.24 -15.45 26.88
N GLU A 149 19.76 -16.32 26.02
CA GLU A 149 19.85 -16.06 24.58
C GLU A 149 18.46 -15.96 23.95
N ILE A 150 17.51 -16.81 24.36
CA ILE A 150 16.11 -16.72 23.94
C ILE A 150 15.49 -15.38 24.35
N ASP A 151 15.71 -14.90 25.58
CA ASP A 151 15.18 -13.61 26.02
C ASP A 151 15.73 -12.45 25.18
N ALA A 152 17.03 -12.44 24.87
CA ALA A 152 17.63 -11.42 24.03
C ALA A 152 17.06 -11.41 22.59
N VAL A 153 16.70 -12.59 22.06
CA VAL A 153 16.02 -12.71 20.76
C VAL A 153 14.60 -12.15 20.85
N ILE A 154 13.85 -12.44 21.93
CA ILE A 154 12.51 -11.91 22.13
C ILE A 154 12.53 -10.38 22.24
N ASP A 155 13.44 -9.81 23.03
CA ASP A 155 13.63 -8.36 23.16
C ASP A 155 13.92 -7.71 21.81
N SER A 156 14.75 -8.36 20.99
CA SER A 156 15.05 -7.90 19.63
C SER A 156 13.81 -7.91 18.74
N LEU A 157 13.00 -8.98 18.79
CA LEU A 157 11.76 -9.09 18.03
C LEU A 157 10.72 -8.03 18.45
N GLU A 158 10.55 -7.79 19.74
CA GLU A 158 9.64 -6.76 20.26
C GLU A 158 10.09 -5.35 19.84
N SER A 159 11.38 -5.02 19.96
CA SER A 159 11.88 -3.70 19.57
C SER A 159 11.72 -3.40 18.07
N LEU A 160 11.76 -4.43 17.21
CA LEU A 160 11.49 -4.27 15.77
C LEU A 160 10.03 -3.90 15.51
N THR A 161 9.10 -4.41 16.32
CA THR A 161 7.69 -4.04 16.22
C THR A 161 7.42 -2.59 16.66
N GLU A 162 8.25 -2.02 17.55
CA GLU A 162 8.12 -0.63 18.00
C GLU A 162 8.70 0.40 17.02
N ILE A 163 9.82 0.09 16.35
CA ILE A 163 10.52 1.02 15.44
C ILE A 163 9.68 1.37 14.20
N GLU A 164 8.82 0.47 13.71
CA GLU A 164 7.92 0.76 12.58
C GLU A 164 6.76 1.71 12.93
N HIS A 165 6.29 1.74 14.19
CA HIS A 165 5.22 2.67 14.60
C HIS A 165 5.65 4.14 14.53
N ALA A 166 6.91 4.44 14.82
CA ALA A 166 7.43 5.81 14.80
C ALA A 166 7.65 6.36 13.38
N ARG A 167 7.81 5.48 12.37
CA ARG A 167 8.00 5.91 10.97
C ARG A 167 6.70 6.03 10.16
N TYR A 168 5.64 5.34 10.52
CA TYR A 168 4.34 5.49 9.83
C TYR A 168 3.59 6.77 10.20
N THR A 169 3.95 7.43 11.31
CA THR A 169 3.35 8.70 11.75
C THR A 169 4.06 9.94 11.20
N GLY A 170 5.23 9.79 10.56
CA GLY A 170 6.04 10.91 10.08
C GLY A 170 6.60 10.69 8.69
N ALA A 171 5.92 11.23 7.69
CA ALA A 171 6.36 11.41 6.30
C ALA A 171 6.48 10.14 5.44
N TRP A 172 5.88 10.23 4.25
CA TRP A 172 5.73 9.23 3.20
C TRP A 172 7.05 8.81 2.48
N GLU A 173 8.17 8.69 3.20
CA GLU A 173 9.41 8.14 2.64
C GLU A 173 9.60 6.69 3.09
N THR A 174 9.29 5.75 2.19
CA THR A 174 9.47 4.32 2.37
C THR A 174 10.97 3.97 2.36
N LYS A 175 11.70 4.28 3.44
CA LYS A 175 13.05 3.72 3.65
C LYS A 175 12.91 2.29 4.14
N MET A 176 12.99 1.35 3.19
CA MET A 176 13.10 -0.08 3.43
C MET A 176 14.29 -0.36 4.35
N ILE A 177 14.04 -0.66 5.62
CA ILE A 177 15.07 -1.04 6.59
C ILE A 177 15.46 -2.49 6.30
N ASP A 178 16.76 -2.74 6.10
CA ASP A 178 17.31 -4.08 5.92
C ASP A 178 17.42 -4.77 7.29
N LEU A 179 16.31 -5.41 7.71
CA LEU A 179 16.15 -6.10 9.00
C LEU A 179 17.30 -7.06 9.31
N LYS A 180 17.90 -7.67 8.28
CA LYS A 180 19.02 -8.59 8.42
C LYS A 180 20.28 -7.89 8.97
N LYS A 181 20.53 -6.64 8.56
CA LYS A 181 21.69 -5.86 9.02
C LYS A 181 21.52 -5.39 10.46
N GLU A 182 20.32 -4.93 10.82
CA GLU A 182 20.01 -4.49 12.18
C GLU A 182 20.11 -5.66 13.18
N LEU A 183 19.54 -6.82 12.83
CA LEU A 183 19.63 -8.02 13.67
C LEU A 183 21.09 -8.50 13.84
N ALA A 184 21.88 -8.48 12.76
CA ALA A 184 23.30 -8.84 12.81
C ALA A 184 24.12 -7.90 13.70
N ALA A 185 23.86 -6.59 13.63
CA ALA A 185 24.52 -5.60 14.47
C ALA A 185 24.22 -5.80 15.96
N ARG A 186 22.96 -6.12 16.31
CA ARG A 186 22.55 -6.36 17.70
C ARG A 186 23.07 -7.68 18.26
N LEU A 187 23.09 -8.73 17.45
CA LEU A 187 23.72 -10.00 17.83
C LEU A 187 25.23 -9.84 18.05
N GLN A 188 25.91 -9.04 17.23
CA GLN A 188 27.33 -8.69 17.45
C GLN A 188 27.53 -7.85 18.71
N ALA A 189 26.64 -6.90 19.04
CA ALA A 189 26.73 -6.14 20.27
C ALA A 189 26.52 -7.02 21.52
N ALA A 190 25.57 -7.96 21.47
CA ALA A 190 25.34 -8.93 22.53
C ALA A 190 26.50 -9.93 22.69
N ALA A 191 27.15 -10.31 21.58
CA ALA A 191 28.33 -11.17 21.59
C ALA A 191 29.62 -10.42 22.02
N GLY A 192 29.77 -9.14 21.64
CA GLY A 192 30.92 -8.31 22.02
C GLY A 192 30.95 -7.95 23.51
N LEU A 193 29.79 -7.95 24.18
CA LEU A 193 29.70 -7.86 25.64
C LEU A 193 30.30 -9.09 26.36
N LYS A 194 30.51 -10.20 25.63
CA LYS A 194 31.12 -11.43 26.13
C LYS A 194 32.65 -11.34 26.17
N GLU A 195 33.28 -10.65 25.21
CA GLU A 195 34.73 -10.46 25.17
C GLU A 195 35.23 -9.46 26.21
N THR A 196 34.44 -8.43 26.54
CA THR A 196 34.85 -7.43 27.55
C THR A 196 34.66 -7.88 29.01
N LEU A 197 33.86 -8.93 29.26
CA LEU A 197 33.69 -9.51 30.60
C LEU A 197 34.64 -10.68 30.89
N GLU A 198 35.32 -11.21 29.88
CA GLU A 198 36.35 -12.26 30.05
C GLU A 198 37.78 -11.70 30.22
N ASP A 199 37.96 -10.38 30.02
CA ASP A 199 39.27 -9.70 30.05
C ASP A 199 39.51 -8.82 31.31
N GLU A 200 38.70 -8.94 32.37
CA GLU A 200 39.12 -8.38 33.67
C GLU A 200 40.29 -9.20 34.23
N PRO A 201 41.50 -8.61 34.38
CA PRO A 201 42.59 -9.30 35.02
C PRO A 201 42.21 -9.54 36.48
N GLN A 202 42.28 -10.80 36.91
CA GLN A 202 42.36 -11.14 38.33
C GLN A 202 43.60 -10.46 38.92
N GLU A 203 43.44 -9.22 39.39
CA GLU A 203 44.42 -8.58 40.24
C GLU A 203 44.47 -9.35 41.56
N ARG A 204 45.61 -10.03 41.72
CA ARG A 204 46.06 -10.72 42.92
C ARG A 204 46.36 -9.70 44.01
N GLY A 205 45.91 -9.97 45.24
CA GLY A 205 46.32 -9.26 46.45
C GLY A 205 45.41 -9.53 47.61
#